data_AF-A0A7X7F262-F1
#
_entry.id   AF-A0A7X7F262-F1
#
_cell.length_a   1.000
_cell.length_b   1.000
_cell.length_c   1.000
_cell.angle_alpha   90.00
_cell.angle_beta   90.00
_cell.angle_gamma   90.00
#
_symmetry.space_group_name_H-M   'P 1'
#
loop_
_entity.id
_entity.type
_entity.pdbx_description
1 polymer ?
#
loop_
_entity_poly.entity_id
_entity_poly.type
_entity_poly.pdbx_seq_one_letter_code
_entity_poly.pdbx_strand_id
1 'polypeptide(L)'
;FRTLAEYRQLMREIVAQGFVDIMLMSASTNELLTIHERLFDNSRVTPAVRANDTTDIWLASGSGRYGSQPSLPFRTATIDHIMCGKAECSPDERAVGANLGLYSITLNNDVELDHRALEEYKAFRLEAEAKGFRHFLEVFDPNAPGGHPPADLPRFINDAIARTLAGVTSRGRPLFLKIPYHGPAAMEALARYDRSVVVGILGGSAGTTFDAFQMLWEAKKYGARVALYGRKINHAEHQLTFVKYLRAVADDQIEPAEAVRAYHADLAKLGIRPYRPLDEDLCEMKTATSYSGQSTTGRDARPTRPQSAAPPNGADEPDFSTMTPAEKAQWNIQRWKRIVG
;
A
#
# COMPACT_ATOMS: atom_id res chain seq x y z
N PHE A 1 -1.42 -18.13 -0.75
CA PHE A 1 -0.64 -16.95 -1.15
C PHE A 1 0.01 -17.23 -2.49
N ARG A 2 0.22 -16.21 -3.33
CA ARG A 2 1.02 -16.35 -4.55
C ARG A 2 2.49 -16.61 -4.19
N THR A 3 3.19 -17.37 -5.01
CA THR A 3 4.64 -17.54 -4.93
C THR A 3 5.36 -16.27 -5.42
N LEU A 4 6.64 -16.11 -5.08
CA LEU A 4 7.44 -15.00 -5.60
C LEU A 4 7.56 -15.03 -7.13
N ALA A 5 7.63 -16.23 -7.72
CA ALA A 5 7.65 -16.39 -9.17
C ALA A 5 6.36 -15.90 -9.82
N GLU A 6 5.19 -16.23 -9.24
CA GLU A 6 3.88 -15.73 -9.70
C GLU A 6 3.78 -14.21 -9.57
N TYR A 7 4.25 -13.62 -8.47
CA TYR A 7 4.28 -12.16 -8.32
C TYR A 7 5.14 -11.49 -9.39
N ARG A 8 6.33 -12.05 -9.65
CA ARG A 8 7.23 -11.53 -10.70
C ARG A 8 6.62 -11.67 -12.09
N GLN A 9 5.90 -12.75 -12.35
CA GLN A 9 5.21 -12.93 -13.61
C GLN A 9 4.12 -11.87 -13.83
N LEU A 10 3.32 -11.58 -12.81
CA LEU A 10 2.34 -10.47 -12.86
C LEU A 10 3.00 -9.11 -13.10
N MET A 11 4.18 -8.87 -12.49
CA MET A 11 4.94 -7.65 -12.77
C MET A 11 5.38 -7.57 -14.24
N ARG A 12 5.85 -8.67 -14.84
CA ARG A 12 6.20 -8.71 -16.28
C ARG A 12 5.00 -8.35 -17.15
N GLU A 13 3.83 -8.92 -16.85
CA GLU A 13 2.61 -8.66 -17.61
C GLU A 13 2.14 -7.20 -17.49
N ILE A 14 2.17 -6.63 -16.27
CA ILE A 14 1.82 -5.21 -16.06
C ILE A 14 2.82 -4.28 -16.76
N VAL A 15 4.12 -4.58 -16.71
CA VAL A 15 5.15 -3.79 -17.39
C VAL A 15 4.99 -3.87 -18.90
N ALA A 16 4.68 -5.05 -19.44
CA ALA A 16 4.42 -5.23 -20.87
C ALA A 16 3.14 -4.51 -21.31
N GLN A 17 2.11 -4.44 -20.45
CA GLN A 17 0.89 -3.68 -20.71
C GLN A 17 1.15 -2.16 -20.80
N GLY A 18 2.07 -1.64 -19.99
CA GLY A 18 2.57 -0.27 -20.12
C GLY A 18 1.59 0.84 -19.68
N PHE A 19 0.50 0.50 -18.99
CA PHE A 19 -0.46 1.49 -18.46
C PHE A 19 -0.05 2.11 -17.12
N VAL A 20 0.97 1.56 -16.45
CA VAL A 20 1.56 2.14 -15.23
C VAL A 20 2.79 2.96 -15.58
N ASP A 21 2.99 4.09 -14.91
CA ASP A 21 4.19 4.90 -15.12
C ASP A 21 5.40 4.37 -14.32
N ILE A 22 5.15 3.76 -13.15
CA ILE A 22 6.18 3.27 -12.22
C ILE A 22 5.82 1.86 -11.75
N MET A 23 6.80 0.96 -11.74
CA MET A 23 6.70 -0.37 -11.12
C MET A 23 7.55 -0.41 -9.84
N LEU A 24 6.89 -0.36 -8.68
CA LEU A 24 7.55 -0.43 -7.37
C LEU A 24 7.73 -1.89 -6.91
N MET A 25 8.96 -2.28 -6.60
CA MET A 25 9.32 -3.66 -6.24
C MET A 25 10.29 -3.75 -5.05
N SER A 26 10.57 -4.97 -4.60
CA SER A 26 11.66 -5.24 -3.65
C SER A 26 13.03 -5.19 -4.35
N ALA A 27 14.10 -4.95 -3.59
CA ALA A 27 15.46 -4.99 -4.12
C ALA A 27 15.79 -6.35 -4.81
N SER A 28 15.38 -7.46 -4.20
CA SER A 28 15.54 -8.81 -4.77
C SER A 28 14.73 -9.08 -6.03
N THR A 29 13.63 -8.35 -6.25
CA THR A 29 12.86 -8.45 -7.49
C THR A 29 13.45 -7.55 -8.56
N ASN A 30 13.98 -6.38 -8.17
CA ASN A 30 14.72 -5.49 -9.05
C ASN A 30 16.01 -6.12 -9.58
N GLU A 31 16.75 -6.83 -8.74
CA GLU A 31 17.94 -7.57 -9.18
C GLU A 31 17.59 -8.53 -10.33
N LEU A 32 16.52 -9.31 -10.18
CA LEU A 32 16.12 -10.22 -11.24
C LEU A 32 15.54 -9.48 -12.47
N LEU A 33 14.48 -8.68 -12.29
CA LEU A 33 13.71 -8.13 -13.40
C LEU A 33 14.44 -6.98 -14.11
N THR A 34 15.10 -6.10 -13.36
CA THR A 34 15.77 -4.92 -13.91
C THR A 34 17.20 -5.26 -14.35
N ILE A 35 17.98 -5.90 -13.48
CA ILE A 35 19.43 -6.10 -13.72
C ILE A 35 19.67 -7.31 -14.63
N HIS A 36 19.13 -8.48 -14.29
CA HIS A 36 19.39 -9.70 -15.07
C HIS A 36 18.53 -9.83 -16.32
N GLU A 37 17.22 -9.61 -16.20
CA GLU A 37 16.29 -9.78 -17.32
C GLU A 37 16.19 -8.55 -18.23
N ARG A 38 16.70 -7.39 -17.79
CA ARG A 38 16.65 -6.13 -18.56
C ARG A 38 15.21 -5.75 -18.98
N LEU A 39 14.22 -6.11 -18.17
CA LEU A 39 12.78 -5.98 -18.48
C LEU A 39 12.40 -4.55 -18.87
N PHE A 40 13.08 -3.55 -18.30
CA PHE A 40 12.72 -2.14 -18.43
C PHE A 40 13.48 -1.40 -19.55
N ASP A 41 14.49 -2.00 -20.18
CA ASP A 41 15.36 -1.32 -21.15
C ASP A 41 14.60 -0.78 -22.37
N ASN A 42 13.52 -1.47 -22.77
CA ASN A 42 12.64 -1.07 -23.88
C ASN A 42 11.22 -0.75 -23.41
N SER A 43 11.05 -0.43 -22.12
CA SER A 43 9.75 -0.10 -21.53
C SER A 43 9.65 1.40 -21.23
N ARG A 44 8.42 1.93 -21.28
CA ARG A 44 8.11 3.27 -20.76
C ARG A 44 7.90 3.28 -19.24
N VAL A 45 7.77 2.09 -18.63
CA VAL A 45 7.57 1.95 -17.20
C VAL A 45 8.90 2.18 -16.48
N THR A 46 8.91 3.05 -15.48
CA THR A 46 10.10 3.31 -14.67
C THR A 46 10.20 2.28 -13.54
N PRO A 47 11.33 1.54 -13.40
CA PRO A 47 11.54 0.67 -12.25
C PRO A 47 11.80 1.49 -10.99
N ALA A 48 11.17 1.12 -9.87
CA ALA A 48 11.40 1.72 -8.57
C ALA A 48 11.52 0.65 -7.48
N VAL A 49 12.26 0.94 -6.43
CA VAL A 49 12.48 -0.01 -5.32
C VAL A 49 12.09 0.59 -3.98
N ARG A 50 11.47 -0.21 -3.11
CA ARG A 50 11.34 0.17 -1.69
C ARG A 50 12.72 0.20 -1.05
N ALA A 51 13.18 1.39 -0.68
CA ALA A 51 14.55 1.65 -0.21
C ALA A 51 14.71 1.52 1.32
N ASN A 52 13.60 1.44 2.05
CA ASN A 52 13.58 1.13 3.48
C ASN A 52 12.32 0.30 3.84
N ASP A 53 12.42 -0.49 4.90
CA ASP A 53 11.38 -1.41 5.35
C ASP A 53 11.15 -1.19 6.84
N THR A 54 10.48 -0.09 7.19
CA THR A 54 10.17 0.24 8.58
C THR A 54 9.36 -0.88 9.25
N THR A 55 9.52 -1.08 10.56
CA THR A 55 8.98 -2.26 11.25
C THR A 55 7.46 -2.39 11.17
N ASP A 56 6.74 -1.27 11.06
CA ASP A 56 5.28 -1.22 10.94
C ASP A 56 4.76 -1.80 9.61
N ILE A 57 5.62 -1.94 8.59
CA ILE A 57 5.29 -2.51 7.28
C ILE A 57 5.94 -3.87 7.01
N TRP A 58 6.39 -4.60 8.04
CA TRP A 58 6.90 -5.97 7.89
C TRP A 58 5.82 -6.99 7.52
N LEU A 59 4.55 -6.58 7.52
CA LEU A 59 3.41 -7.34 6.97
C LEU A 59 3.40 -8.81 7.39
N ALA A 60 3.62 -9.06 8.69
CA ALA A 60 3.57 -10.40 9.28
C ALA A 60 2.16 -11.03 9.29
N SER A 61 1.26 -10.62 8.39
CA SER A 61 -0.01 -11.28 8.04
C SER A 61 -0.82 -11.80 9.24
N GLY A 62 -0.89 -11.01 10.31
CA GLY A 62 -1.60 -11.35 11.55
C GLY A 62 -0.86 -12.29 12.52
N SER A 63 0.29 -12.86 12.15
CA SER A 63 1.15 -13.63 13.06
C SER A 63 2.08 -12.75 13.89
N GLY A 64 2.41 -11.54 13.40
CA GLY A 64 3.22 -10.56 14.10
C GLY A 64 2.42 -9.34 14.53
N ARG A 65 2.89 -8.69 15.60
CA ARG A 65 2.28 -7.48 16.18
C ARG A 65 2.97 -6.16 15.77
N TYR A 66 3.89 -6.20 14.81
CA TYR A 66 4.75 -5.05 14.49
C TYR A 66 3.97 -3.80 14.06
N GLY A 67 2.85 -3.97 13.37
CA GLY A 67 2.01 -2.85 12.92
C GLY A 67 1.37 -2.05 14.06
N SER A 68 1.26 -2.62 15.26
CA SER A 68 0.73 -1.93 16.46
C SER A 68 1.82 -1.44 17.41
N GLN A 69 3.09 -1.51 17.00
CA GLN A 69 4.23 -1.01 17.76
C GLN A 69 4.82 0.21 17.06
N PRO A 70 5.41 1.19 17.77
CA PRO A 70 6.01 2.33 17.13
C PRO A 70 6.97 1.94 16.00
N SER A 71 6.80 2.57 14.84
CA SER A 71 7.65 2.35 13.67
C SER A 71 9.13 2.61 14.01
N LEU A 72 9.97 1.61 13.75
CA LEU A 72 11.42 1.75 13.84
C LEU A 72 11.99 1.85 12.42
N PRO A 73 12.86 2.86 12.14
CA PRO A 73 13.57 2.93 10.86
C PRO A 73 14.44 1.70 10.64
N PHE A 74 14.40 1.16 9.43
CA PHE A 74 15.22 0.03 9.02
C PHE A 74 15.36 -0.03 7.50
N ARG A 75 16.52 -0.47 7.02
CA ARG A 75 16.79 -0.65 5.58
C ARG A 75 17.38 -2.03 5.35
N THR A 76 16.67 -2.88 4.62
CA THR A 76 17.17 -4.22 4.26
C THR A 76 18.29 -4.15 3.23
N ALA A 77 18.19 -3.21 2.28
CA ALA A 77 19.12 -3.05 1.17
C ALA A 77 19.75 -1.65 1.16
N THR A 78 21.02 -1.58 0.74
CA THR A 78 21.71 -0.30 0.46
C THR A 78 21.28 0.26 -0.90
N ILE A 79 21.59 1.53 -1.19
CA ILE A 79 21.30 2.10 -2.52
C ILE A 79 22.08 1.36 -3.62
N ASP A 80 23.31 0.91 -3.36
CA ASP A 80 24.07 0.14 -4.36
C ASP A 80 23.43 -1.22 -4.64
N HIS A 81 22.85 -1.91 -3.65
CA HIS A 81 22.07 -3.13 -3.94
C HIS A 81 20.91 -2.84 -4.91
N ILE A 82 20.29 -1.66 -4.83
CA ILE A 82 19.21 -1.25 -5.72
C ILE A 82 19.73 -0.91 -7.13
N MET A 83 20.82 -0.15 -7.21
CA MET A 83 21.33 0.38 -8.47
C MET A 83 22.17 -0.64 -9.27
N CYS A 84 22.69 -1.68 -8.63
CA CYS A 84 23.65 -2.61 -9.24
C CYS A 84 23.74 -4.00 -8.60
N GLY A 85 22.87 -4.32 -7.64
CA GLY A 85 22.73 -5.68 -7.11
C GLY A 85 23.77 -6.12 -6.08
N LYS A 86 24.63 -5.20 -5.59
CA LYS A 86 25.67 -5.54 -4.61
C LYS A 86 25.95 -4.38 -3.65
N ALA A 87 26.64 -4.69 -2.54
CA ALA A 87 26.85 -3.74 -1.44
C ALA A 87 27.63 -2.48 -1.84
N GLU A 88 28.58 -2.61 -2.77
CA GLU A 88 29.43 -1.53 -3.25
C GLU A 88 29.55 -1.59 -4.78
N CYS A 89 29.38 -0.43 -5.41
CA CYS A 89 29.45 -0.31 -6.86
C CYS A 89 30.31 0.88 -7.27
N SER A 90 31.02 0.70 -8.38
CA SER A 90 31.60 1.83 -9.10
C SER A 90 30.49 2.72 -9.68
N PRO A 91 30.78 4.01 -9.97
CA PRO A 91 29.81 4.90 -10.60
C PRO A 91 29.20 4.35 -11.88
N ASP A 92 29.98 3.67 -12.72
CA ASP A 92 29.52 3.12 -14.00
C ASP A 92 28.55 1.94 -13.84
N GLU A 93 28.69 1.17 -12.77
CA GLU A 93 27.80 0.04 -12.48
C GLU A 93 26.42 0.48 -12.01
N ARG A 94 26.28 1.67 -11.44
CA ARG A 94 25.00 2.17 -10.86
C ARG A 94 23.89 2.40 -11.90
N ALA A 95 24.20 2.29 -13.19
CA ALA A 95 23.22 2.46 -14.26
C ALA A 95 22.42 1.18 -14.59
N VAL A 96 22.80 0.02 -14.05
CA VAL A 96 22.19 -1.26 -14.48
C VAL A 96 20.85 -1.56 -13.81
N GLY A 97 20.65 -1.10 -12.57
CA GLY A 97 19.43 -1.30 -11.78
C GLY A 97 18.53 -0.06 -11.72
N ALA A 98 17.57 -0.08 -10.79
CA ALA A 98 16.68 1.06 -10.57
C ALA A 98 17.45 2.25 -9.96
N ASN A 99 17.14 3.46 -10.41
CA ASN A 99 17.65 4.71 -9.85
C ASN A 99 16.55 5.56 -9.15
N LEU A 100 15.42 4.93 -8.83
CA LEU A 100 14.29 5.53 -8.15
C LEU A 100 13.89 4.67 -6.94
N GLY A 101 13.81 5.29 -5.77
CA GLY A 101 13.44 4.63 -4.52
C GLY A 101 12.20 5.19 -3.86
N LEU A 102 11.46 4.33 -3.17
CA LEU A 102 10.49 4.74 -2.17
C LEU A 102 11.15 4.72 -0.80
N TYR A 103 11.14 5.85 -0.09
CA TYR A 103 11.48 5.90 1.34
C TYR A 103 10.24 6.21 2.15
N SER A 104 9.94 5.46 3.20
CA SER A 104 8.78 5.67 4.07
C SER A 104 9.16 6.18 5.46
N ILE A 105 8.31 7.02 6.03
CA ILE A 105 8.37 7.43 7.44
C ILE A 105 6.97 7.32 8.06
N THR A 106 6.94 7.04 9.36
CA THR A 106 5.72 7.06 10.18
C THR A 106 6.00 7.94 11.38
N LEU A 107 5.24 9.04 11.52
CA LEU A 107 5.42 10.00 12.61
C LEU A 107 4.31 9.78 13.63
N ASN A 108 4.67 9.41 14.86
CA ASN A 108 3.77 8.97 15.91
C ASN A 108 3.35 10.08 16.88
N ASN A 109 3.69 11.34 16.60
CA ASN A 109 3.50 12.47 17.52
C ASN A 109 4.29 12.27 18.82
N ASP A 110 5.51 11.74 18.66
CA ASP A 110 6.44 11.44 19.74
C ASP A 110 7.82 11.97 19.33
N VAL A 111 8.37 12.88 20.13
CA VAL A 111 9.58 13.62 19.76
C VAL A 111 10.77 12.70 19.53
N GLU A 112 10.94 11.66 20.34
CA GLU A 112 12.11 10.78 20.29
C GLU A 112 12.03 9.86 19.07
N LEU A 113 10.86 9.27 18.85
CA LEU A 113 10.61 8.39 17.71
C LEU A 113 10.66 9.15 16.38
N ASP A 114 10.00 10.31 16.32
CA ASP A 114 9.89 11.13 15.11
C ASP A 114 11.24 11.77 14.77
N HIS A 115 12.01 12.22 15.77
CA HIS A 115 13.37 12.71 15.56
C HIS A 115 14.27 11.63 14.96
N ARG A 116 14.23 10.40 15.51
CA ARG A 116 15.02 9.29 14.97
C ARG A 116 14.63 8.96 13.52
N ALA A 117 13.35 8.94 13.19
CA ALA A 117 12.90 8.71 11.81
C ALA A 117 13.41 9.79 10.84
N LEU A 118 13.46 11.05 11.28
CA LEU A 118 13.94 12.18 10.48
C LEU A 118 15.47 12.18 10.30
N GLU A 119 16.23 11.80 11.32
CA GLU A 119 17.69 11.65 11.18
C GLU A 119 18.06 10.52 10.21
N GLU A 120 17.35 9.39 10.25
CA GLU A 120 17.55 8.30 9.29
C GLU A 120 17.16 8.71 7.86
N TYR A 121 16.05 9.45 7.71
CA TYR A 121 15.68 10.00 6.41
C TYR A 121 16.72 11.01 5.88
N LYS A 122 17.30 11.84 6.76
CA LYS A 122 18.40 12.75 6.41
C LYS A 122 19.64 11.98 5.97
N ALA A 123 20.03 10.93 6.68
CA ALA A 123 21.15 10.07 6.28
C ALA A 123 20.93 9.43 4.91
N PHE A 124 19.72 8.89 4.66
CA PHE A 124 19.33 8.36 3.36
C PHE A 124 19.42 9.42 2.25
N ARG A 125 18.89 10.63 2.46
CA ARG A 125 18.95 11.71 1.45
C ARG A 125 20.38 12.10 1.07
N LEU A 126 21.29 12.16 2.05
CA LEU A 126 22.70 12.45 1.79
C LEU A 126 23.36 11.33 0.98
N GLU A 127 23.10 10.07 1.31
CA GLU A 127 23.58 8.92 0.53
C GLU A 127 23.00 8.95 -0.91
N ALA A 128 21.70 9.22 -1.03
CA ALA A 128 21.01 9.25 -2.32
C ALA A 128 21.57 10.35 -3.22
N GLU A 129 21.78 11.56 -2.69
CA GLU A 129 22.40 12.65 -3.42
C GLU A 129 23.82 12.32 -3.87
N ALA A 130 24.64 11.72 -3.00
CA ALA A 130 26.01 11.33 -3.32
C ALA A 130 26.07 10.24 -4.42
N LYS A 131 25.06 9.37 -4.49
CA LYS A 131 25.00 8.26 -5.46
C LYS A 131 24.17 8.58 -6.71
N GLY A 132 23.58 9.77 -6.81
CA GLY A 132 22.68 10.13 -7.92
C GLY A 132 21.37 9.34 -7.92
N PHE A 133 20.95 8.84 -6.76
CA PHE A 133 19.73 8.08 -6.58
C PHE A 133 18.56 9.02 -6.29
N ARG A 134 17.45 8.84 -7.00
CA ARG A 134 16.24 9.65 -6.83
C ARG A 134 15.29 8.93 -5.88
N HIS A 135 14.42 9.67 -5.21
CA HIS A 135 13.42 9.07 -4.34
C HIS A 135 12.08 9.80 -4.35
N PHE A 136 11.06 9.11 -3.89
CA PHE A 136 9.79 9.68 -3.45
C PHE A 136 9.54 9.28 -1.99
N LEU A 137 8.81 10.13 -1.26
CA LEU A 137 8.62 9.98 0.18
C LEU A 137 7.20 9.48 0.47
N GLU A 138 7.09 8.33 1.13
CA GLU A 138 5.84 7.86 1.73
C GLU A 138 5.74 8.32 3.18
N VAL A 139 4.62 8.94 3.55
CA VAL A 139 4.33 9.33 4.92
C VAL A 139 3.07 8.63 5.36
N PHE A 140 3.18 7.81 6.40
CA PHE A 140 2.05 7.08 6.97
C PHE A 140 1.36 7.85 8.08
N ASP A 141 0.10 7.48 8.34
CA ASP A 141 -0.60 7.85 9.57
C ASP A 141 0.14 7.27 10.79
N PRO A 142 0.07 7.93 11.96
CA PRO A 142 0.56 7.37 13.22
C PRO A 142 0.02 5.95 13.44
N ASN A 143 0.93 4.99 13.59
CA ASN A 143 0.57 3.59 13.75
C ASN A 143 0.46 3.18 15.22
N ALA A 144 1.15 3.90 16.11
CA ALA A 144 1.15 3.69 17.55
C ALA A 144 1.41 5.01 18.31
N PRO A 145 0.48 5.98 18.29
CA PRO A 145 0.66 7.30 18.90
C PRO A 145 0.57 7.33 20.44
N GLY A 146 0.61 6.16 21.09
CA GLY A 146 0.47 6.02 22.53
C GLY A 146 -0.81 6.67 23.07
N GLY A 147 -0.68 7.42 24.17
CA GLY A 147 -1.77 8.19 24.79
C GLY A 147 -2.04 9.56 24.17
N HIS A 148 -1.31 9.93 23.10
CA HIS A 148 -1.36 11.27 22.52
C HIS A 148 -1.62 11.24 21.00
N PRO A 149 -2.71 10.59 20.53
CA PRO A 149 -3.09 10.65 19.12
C PRO A 149 -3.34 12.11 18.71
N PRO A 150 -2.93 12.51 17.48
CA PRO A 150 -3.24 13.84 16.97
C PRO A 150 -4.76 14.10 16.96
N ALA A 151 -5.17 15.26 17.48
CA ALA A 151 -6.59 15.64 17.50
C ALA A 151 -7.15 15.89 16.08
N ASP A 152 -6.30 16.41 15.19
CA ASP A 152 -6.60 16.62 13.77
C ASP A 152 -5.52 15.91 12.96
N LEU A 153 -5.80 14.64 12.61
CA LEU A 153 -4.87 13.79 11.86
C LEU A 153 -4.52 14.37 10.48
N PRO A 154 -5.48 14.81 9.64
CA PRO A 154 -5.15 15.39 8.35
C PRO A 154 -4.22 16.61 8.45
N ARG A 155 -4.50 17.53 9.39
CA ARG A 155 -3.62 18.69 9.61
C ARG A 155 -2.25 18.29 10.13
N PHE A 156 -2.20 17.35 11.09
CA PHE A 156 -0.94 16.85 11.64
C PHE A 156 -0.02 16.30 10.55
N ILE A 157 -0.55 15.49 9.63
CA ILE A 157 0.23 14.93 8.52
C ILE A 157 0.75 16.04 7.60
N ASN A 158 -0.09 17.01 7.22
CA ASN A 158 0.33 18.13 6.39
C ASN A 158 1.43 18.98 7.06
N ASP A 159 1.25 19.34 8.33
CA ASP A 159 2.24 20.11 9.10
C ASP A 159 3.54 19.34 9.26
N ALA A 160 3.47 18.02 9.46
CA ALA A 160 4.63 17.15 9.57
C ALA A 160 5.41 17.04 8.25
N ILE A 161 4.72 16.93 7.11
CA ILE A 161 5.33 16.95 5.78
C ILE A 161 6.02 18.30 5.54
N ALA A 162 5.32 19.41 5.80
CA ALA A 162 5.86 20.75 5.63
C ALA A 162 7.14 20.93 6.46
N ARG A 163 7.12 20.56 7.75
CA ARG A 163 8.28 20.59 8.65
C ARG A 163 9.43 19.71 8.14
N THR A 164 9.13 18.50 7.67
CA THR A 164 10.13 17.55 7.18
C THR A 164 10.89 18.09 5.96
N LEU A 165 10.22 18.85 5.10
CA LEU A 165 10.78 19.33 3.83
C LEU A 165 11.24 20.80 3.86
N ALA A 166 10.87 21.58 4.87
CA ALA A 166 11.18 23.02 4.95
C ALA A 166 12.68 23.35 4.82
N GLY A 167 13.54 22.52 5.42
CA GLY A 167 15.00 22.67 5.36
C GLY A 167 15.69 21.91 4.23
N VAL A 168 14.94 21.25 3.33
CA VAL A 168 15.50 20.37 2.31
C VAL A 168 15.64 21.10 0.97
N THR A 169 16.88 21.26 0.51
CA THR A 169 17.23 21.85 -0.78
C THR A 169 16.87 20.92 -1.94
N SER A 170 16.67 21.49 -3.13
CA SER A 170 16.11 20.79 -4.31
C SER A 170 16.77 19.45 -4.65
N ARG A 171 18.09 19.32 -4.49
CA ARG A 171 18.83 18.06 -4.76
C ARG A 171 18.45 16.92 -3.83
N GLY A 172 18.10 17.22 -2.58
CA GLY A 172 17.69 16.23 -1.59
C GLY A 172 16.17 16.07 -1.46
N ARG A 173 15.36 16.80 -2.23
CA ARG A 173 13.90 16.72 -2.15
C ARG A 173 13.37 15.46 -2.82
N PRO A 174 12.29 14.84 -2.29
CA PRO A 174 11.61 13.77 -3.00
C PRO A 174 10.96 14.30 -4.27
N LEU A 175 10.89 13.48 -5.32
CA LEU A 175 10.22 13.82 -6.58
C LEU A 175 8.72 14.02 -6.41
N PHE A 176 8.10 13.20 -5.56
CA PHE A 176 6.70 13.29 -5.19
C PHE A 176 6.46 12.67 -3.80
N LEU A 177 5.28 12.91 -3.26
CA LEU A 177 4.80 12.32 -2.01
C LEU A 177 3.87 11.14 -2.29
N LYS A 178 3.83 10.20 -1.36
CA LYS A 178 2.86 9.12 -1.29
C LYS A 178 2.22 9.13 0.09
N ILE A 179 0.98 9.60 0.20
CA ILE A 179 0.31 9.79 1.49
C ILE A 179 -1.07 9.15 1.52
N PRO A 180 -1.61 8.77 2.69
CA PRO A 180 -3.02 8.46 2.83
C PRO A 180 -3.88 9.62 2.33
N TYR A 181 -5.01 9.31 1.70
CA TYR A 181 -5.95 10.33 1.28
C TYR A 181 -6.90 10.68 2.43
N HIS A 182 -6.71 11.86 3.02
CA HIS A 182 -7.53 12.38 4.13
C HIS A 182 -8.68 13.28 3.69
N GLY A 183 -9.10 13.15 2.43
CA GLY A 183 -10.20 13.89 1.85
C GLY A 183 -9.82 15.21 1.18
N PRO A 184 -10.81 15.89 0.59
CA PRO A 184 -10.62 17.04 -0.30
C PRO A 184 -9.83 18.20 0.31
N ALA A 185 -10.25 18.67 1.50
CA ALA A 185 -9.70 19.88 2.12
C ALA A 185 -8.22 19.71 2.49
N ALA A 186 -7.85 18.54 3.03
CA ALA A 186 -6.47 18.25 3.41
C ALA A 186 -5.55 18.12 2.19
N MET A 187 -6.02 17.44 1.13
CA MET A 187 -5.29 17.31 -0.12
C MET A 187 -5.05 18.68 -0.78
N GLU A 188 -6.10 19.51 -0.87
CA GLU A 188 -6.01 20.83 -1.47
C GLU A 188 -5.09 21.76 -0.67
N ALA A 189 -5.15 21.70 0.66
CA ALA A 189 -4.26 22.48 1.53
C ALA A 189 -2.78 22.15 1.27
N LEU A 190 -2.42 20.86 1.23
CA LEU A 190 -1.05 20.44 0.99
C LEU A 190 -0.57 20.78 -0.42
N ALA A 191 -1.38 20.48 -1.44
CA ALA A 191 -1.04 20.74 -2.84
C ALA A 191 -0.89 22.24 -3.15
N ARG A 192 -1.61 23.11 -2.43
CA ARG A 192 -1.48 24.57 -2.57
C ARG A 192 -0.31 25.15 -1.78
N TYR A 193 0.05 24.56 -0.65
CA TYR A 193 1.10 25.07 0.25
C TYR A 193 2.48 25.10 -0.42
N ASP A 194 2.89 24.00 -1.05
CA ASP A 194 4.16 23.90 -1.76
C ASP A 194 3.98 23.26 -3.14
N ARG A 195 3.85 24.13 -4.16
CA ARG A 195 3.67 23.70 -5.56
C ARG A 195 4.89 23.03 -6.17
N SER A 196 6.06 23.08 -5.51
CA SER A 196 7.26 22.39 -5.98
C SER A 196 7.21 20.88 -5.70
N VAL A 197 6.29 20.43 -4.84
CA VAL A 197 6.14 19.03 -4.47
C VAL A 197 4.89 18.45 -5.10
N VAL A 198 5.08 17.43 -5.93
CA VAL A 198 3.97 16.66 -6.49
C VAL A 198 3.38 15.79 -5.38
N VAL A 199 2.08 15.94 -5.10
CA VAL A 199 1.39 15.14 -4.09
C VAL A 199 0.76 13.91 -4.74
N GLY A 200 0.96 12.74 -4.14
CA GLY A 200 0.36 11.49 -4.58
C GLY A 200 -0.29 10.72 -3.44
N ILE A 201 -1.25 9.87 -3.79
CA ILE A 201 -2.02 9.07 -2.83
C ILE A 201 -1.58 7.61 -2.78
N LEU A 202 -1.69 6.97 -1.61
CA LEU A 202 -1.61 5.53 -1.46
C LEU A 202 -3.02 4.90 -1.49
N GLY A 203 -3.13 3.71 -2.08
CA GLY A 203 -4.43 3.05 -2.29
C GLY A 203 -5.06 2.36 -1.10
N GLY A 204 -4.45 2.40 0.10
CA GLY A 204 -5.04 1.77 1.28
C GLY A 204 -5.32 0.25 1.11
N SER A 205 -6.38 -0.22 1.78
CA SER A 205 -6.88 -1.60 1.67
C SER A 205 -7.67 -1.83 0.37
N ALA A 206 -7.99 -3.10 0.05
CA ALA A 206 -8.59 -3.46 -1.24
C ALA A 206 -9.93 -2.75 -1.50
N GLY A 207 -10.87 -2.79 -0.56
CA GLY A 207 -12.20 -2.18 -0.71
C GLY A 207 -13.03 -2.80 -1.85
N THR A 208 -13.96 -2.02 -2.40
CA THR A 208 -14.62 -2.28 -3.68
C THR A 208 -13.80 -1.77 -4.87
N THR A 209 -14.18 -2.17 -6.08
CA THR A 209 -13.66 -1.57 -7.31
C THR A 209 -14.02 -0.09 -7.37
N PHE A 210 -15.24 0.28 -6.95
CA PHE A 210 -15.65 1.68 -6.89
C PHE A 210 -14.77 2.51 -5.95
N ASP A 211 -14.43 2.01 -4.76
CA ASP A 211 -13.52 2.69 -3.83
C ASP A 211 -12.18 3.05 -4.48
N ALA A 212 -11.66 2.17 -5.35
CA ALA A 212 -10.41 2.39 -6.06
C ALA A 212 -10.53 3.52 -7.09
N PHE A 213 -11.56 3.44 -7.94
CA PHE A 213 -11.74 4.39 -9.04
C PHE A 213 -12.18 5.76 -8.54
N GLN A 214 -13.09 5.78 -7.56
CA GLN A 214 -13.58 7.02 -6.95
C GLN A 214 -12.48 7.76 -6.20
N MET A 215 -11.66 7.06 -5.40
CA MET A 215 -10.54 7.67 -4.69
C MET A 215 -9.52 8.30 -5.64
N LEU A 216 -9.18 7.61 -6.73
CA LEU A 216 -8.27 8.13 -7.77
C LEU A 216 -8.83 9.41 -8.40
N TRP A 217 -10.08 9.37 -8.83
CA TRP A 217 -10.77 10.49 -9.45
C TRP A 217 -10.87 11.70 -8.51
N GLU A 218 -11.30 11.47 -7.26
CA GLU A 218 -11.51 12.53 -6.29
C GLU A 218 -10.19 13.16 -5.85
N ALA A 219 -9.17 12.36 -5.51
CA ALA A 219 -7.87 12.90 -5.11
C ALA A 219 -7.25 13.74 -6.22
N LYS A 220 -7.38 13.32 -7.48
CA LYS A 220 -6.91 14.08 -8.65
C LYS A 220 -7.57 15.46 -8.72
N LYS A 221 -8.89 15.52 -8.54
CA LYS A 221 -9.69 16.75 -8.52
C LYS A 221 -9.18 17.76 -7.49
N TYR A 222 -8.70 17.28 -6.33
CA TYR A 222 -8.23 18.13 -5.23
C TYR A 222 -6.70 18.36 -5.19
N GLY A 223 -5.97 17.95 -6.21
CA GLY A 223 -4.56 18.34 -6.40
C GLY A 223 -3.55 17.20 -6.41
N ALA A 224 -3.96 15.96 -6.13
CA ALA A 224 -3.09 14.81 -6.31
C ALA A 224 -2.74 14.63 -7.80
N ARG A 225 -1.53 14.16 -8.09
CA ARG A 225 -1.03 13.93 -9.46
C ARG A 225 -0.40 12.56 -9.66
N VAL A 226 -0.32 11.77 -8.58
CA VAL A 226 0.20 10.40 -8.62
C VAL A 226 -0.70 9.52 -7.75
N ALA A 227 -0.93 8.28 -8.17
CA ALA A 227 -1.58 7.26 -7.35
C ALA A 227 -0.74 5.99 -7.32
N LEU A 228 -0.45 5.48 -6.13
CA LEU A 228 0.36 4.27 -5.93
C LEU A 228 -0.49 3.19 -5.27
N TYR A 229 -1.07 2.33 -6.10
CA TYR A 229 -1.96 1.26 -5.67
C TYR A 229 -1.22 -0.08 -5.66
N GLY A 230 -1.22 -0.74 -4.50
CA GLY A 230 -0.65 -2.08 -4.33
C GLY A 230 -1.75 -3.10 -4.04
N ARG A 231 -2.32 -3.07 -2.83
CA ARG A 231 -3.35 -4.03 -2.38
C ARG A 231 -4.60 -4.04 -3.25
N LYS A 232 -5.04 -2.88 -3.76
CA LYS A 232 -6.20 -2.77 -4.66
C LYS A 232 -5.99 -3.57 -5.96
N ILE A 233 -4.83 -3.41 -6.60
CA ILE A 233 -4.47 -4.18 -7.80
C ILE A 233 -4.23 -5.65 -7.45
N ASN A 234 -3.49 -5.93 -6.38
CA ASN A 234 -3.12 -7.31 -6.03
C ASN A 234 -4.31 -8.22 -5.71
N HIS A 235 -5.39 -7.64 -5.18
CA HIS A 235 -6.64 -8.34 -4.85
C HIS A 235 -7.75 -8.14 -5.89
N ALA A 236 -7.47 -7.55 -7.04
CA ALA A 236 -8.41 -7.55 -8.16
C ALA A 236 -8.51 -8.96 -8.76
N GLU A 237 -9.67 -9.32 -9.29
CA GLU A 237 -9.93 -10.57 -10.01
C GLU A 237 -9.00 -10.71 -11.21
N HIS A 238 -8.76 -9.61 -11.93
CA HIS A 238 -7.84 -9.56 -13.07
C HIS A 238 -7.05 -8.24 -13.11
N GLN A 239 -5.77 -8.32 -12.73
CA GLN A 239 -4.91 -7.13 -12.53
C GLN A 239 -4.78 -6.27 -13.79
N LEU A 240 -4.61 -6.88 -14.96
CA LEU A 240 -4.42 -6.15 -16.21
C LEU A 240 -5.67 -5.36 -16.60
N THR A 241 -6.86 -5.94 -16.46
CA THR A 241 -8.11 -5.21 -16.74
C THR A 241 -8.34 -4.12 -15.69
N PHE A 242 -8.02 -4.39 -14.42
CA PHE A 242 -8.16 -3.38 -13.36
C PHE A 242 -7.24 -2.17 -13.60
N VAL A 243 -5.97 -2.41 -13.95
CA VAL A 243 -4.99 -1.37 -14.28
C VAL A 243 -5.41 -0.56 -15.50
N LYS A 244 -5.94 -1.21 -16.54
CA LYS A 244 -6.51 -0.53 -17.72
C LYS A 244 -7.55 0.52 -17.31
N TYR A 245 -8.48 0.17 -16.43
CA TYR A 245 -9.52 1.09 -15.98
C TYR A 245 -9.02 2.15 -14.98
N LEU A 246 -8.05 1.82 -14.12
CA LEU A 246 -7.34 2.84 -13.33
C LEU A 246 -6.72 3.90 -14.24
N ARG A 247 -6.05 3.49 -15.32
CA ARG A 247 -5.46 4.43 -16.27
C ARG A 247 -6.52 5.26 -16.98
N ALA A 248 -7.60 4.64 -17.46
CA ALA A 248 -8.69 5.36 -18.12
C ALA A 248 -9.34 6.42 -17.19
N VAL A 249 -9.53 6.10 -15.90
CA VAL A 249 -10.03 7.06 -14.91
C VAL A 249 -9.00 8.17 -14.64
N ALA A 250 -7.71 7.82 -14.54
CA ALA A 250 -6.64 8.81 -14.39
C ALA A 250 -6.61 9.81 -15.55
N ASP A 251 -6.89 9.33 -16.77
CA ASP A 251 -6.89 10.11 -18.02
C ASP A 251 -8.20 10.83 -18.34
N ASP A 252 -9.18 10.83 -17.42
CA ASP A 252 -10.51 11.43 -17.65
C ASP A 252 -11.25 10.83 -18.86
N GLN A 253 -10.94 9.58 -19.21
CA GLN A 253 -11.59 8.87 -20.32
C GLN A 253 -12.88 8.18 -19.90
N ILE A 254 -13.05 7.93 -18.60
CA ILE A 254 -14.21 7.22 -18.04
C ILE A 254 -14.43 7.64 -16.59
N GLU A 255 -15.70 7.78 -16.19
CA GLU A 255 -16.07 8.08 -14.81
C GLU A 255 -16.03 6.83 -13.92
N PRO A 256 -15.80 6.95 -12.59
CA PRO A 256 -15.61 5.80 -11.71
C PRO A 256 -16.70 4.72 -11.79
N ALA A 257 -17.97 5.10 -11.74
CA ALA A 257 -19.08 4.15 -11.78
C ALA A 257 -19.19 3.43 -13.14
N GLU A 258 -18.86 4.12 -14.23
CA GLU A 258 -18.83 3.53 -15.57
C GLU A 258 -17.65 2.56 -15.71
N ALA A 259 -16.49 2.92 -15.15
CA ALA A 259 -15.31 2.05 -15.11
C ALA A 259 -15.57 0.75 -14.34
N VAL A 260 -16.33 0.77 -13.25
CA VAL A 260 -16.75 -0.47 -12.54
C VAL A 260 -17.59 -1.36 -13.48
N ARG A 261 -18.60 -0.79 -14.15
CA ARG A 261 -19.45 -1.56 -15.08
C ARG A 261 -18.64 -2.14 -16.24
N ALA A 262 -17.73 -1.36 -16.80
CA ALA A 262 -16.86 -1.78 -17.88
C ALA A 262 -15.86 -2.88 -17.43
N TYR A 263 -15.34 -2.78 -16.21
CA TYR A 263 -14.53 -3.83 -15.59
C TYR A 263 -15.31 -5.14 -15.46
N HIS A 264 -16.53 -5.11 -14.90
CA HIS A 264 -17.39 -6.30 -14.80
C HIS A 264 -17.73 -6.90 -16.17
N ALA A 265 -18.00 -6.06 -17.17
CA ALA A 265 -18.27 -6.52 -18.52
C ALA A 265 -17.05 -7.22 -19.14
N ASP A 266 -15.84 -6.68 -18.94
CA ASP A 266 -14.60 -7.32 -19.41
C ASP A 266 -14.29 -8.61 -18.62
N LEU A 267 -14.56 -8.67 -17.32
CA LEU A 267 -14.48 -9.91 -16.54
C LEU A 267 -15.39 -10.99 -17.12
N ALA A 268 -16.64 -10.64 -17.46
CA ALA A 268 -17.58 -11.57 -18.08
C ALA A 268 -17.07 -12.10 -19.43
N LYS A 269 -16.49 -11.24 -20.29
CA LYS A 269 -15.88 -11.66 -21.56
C LYS A 269 -14.69 -12.60 -21.37
N LEU A 270 -13.93 -12.40 -20.29
CA LEU A 270 -12.80 -13.25 -19.91
C LEU A 270 -13.23 -14.54 -19.20
N GLY A 271 -14.52 -14.74 -18.94
CA GLY A 271 -15.04 -15.88 -18.19
C GLY A 271 -14.66 -15.85 -16.70
N ILE A 272 -14.32 -14.68 -16.17
CA ILE A 272 -13.90 -14.50 -14.77
C ILE A 272 -15.12 -14.09 -13.94
N ARG A 273 -15.42 -14.84 -12.89
CA ARG A 273 -16.50 -14.51 -11.95
C ARG A 273 -16.03 -13.38 -11.00
N PRO A 274 -16.74 -12.25 -10.93
CA PRO A 274 -16.46 -11.19 -9.95
C PRO A 274 -16.57 -11.70 -8.51
N TYR A 275 -15.75 -11.17 -7.60
CA TYR A 275 -15.84 -11.49 -6.17
C TYR A 275 -17.14 -10.99 -5.53
N ARG A 276 -17.71 -9.93 -6.09
CA ARG A 276 -18.96 -9.29 -5.64
C ARG A 276 -19.90 -9.03 -6.81
N PRO A 277 -21.23 -9.05 -6.59
CA PRO A 277 -22.18 -8.55 -7.56
C PRO A 277 -21.92 -7.07 -7.91
N LEU A 278 -22.29 -6.65 -9.12
CA LEU A 278 -22.08 -5.29 -9.62
C LEU A 278 -22.64 -4.21 -8.68
N ASP A 279 -23.87 -4.37 -8.19
CA ASP A 279 -24.52 -3.38 -7.34
C ASP A 279 -23.80 -3.18 -6.00
N GLU A 280 -23.19 -4.24 -5.45
CA GLU A 280 -22.38 -4.16 -4.24
C GLU A 280 -21.01 -3.52 -4.53
N ASP A 281 -20.42 -3.82 -5.70
CA ASP A 281 -19.11 -3.31 -6.08
C ASP A 281 -19.14 -1.84 -6.53
N LEU A 282 -20.34 -1.31 -6.81
CA LEU A 282 -20.63 0.12 -7.04
C LEU A 282 -20.83 0.91 -5.74
N CYS A 283 -20.89 0.26 -4.58
CA CYS A 283 -21.03 0.93 -3.30
C CYS A 283 -19.67 1.39 -2.75
N GLU A 284 -19.65 2.53 -2.07
CA GLU A 284 -18.50 2.94 -1.25
C GLU A 284 -18.46 2.13 0.05
N MET A 285 -17.28 1.63 0.43
CA MET A 285 -17.05 1.04 1.73
C MET A 285 -16.16 1.94 2.59
N LYS A 286 -16.37 1.91 3.92
CA LYS A 286 -15.42 2.50 4.86
C LYS A 286 -14.13 1.68 4.86
N THR A 287 -13.14 2.10 4.07
CA THR A 287 -11.82 1.44 4.03
C THR A 287 -10.91 1.98 5.13
N ALA A 288 -10.22 1.08 5.83
CA ALA A 288 -9.16 1.47 6.75
C ALA A 288 -7.91 1.95 5.98
N THR A 289 -7.31 3.04 6.43
CA THR A 289 -6.00 3.54 5.96
C THR A 289 -4.83 2.78 6.59
N SER A 290 -5.06 2.05 7.70
CA SER A 290 -4.01 1.35 8.44
C SER A 290 -3.47 0.11 7.69
N TYR A 291 -2.16 -0.12 7.80
CA TYR A 291 -1.46 -1.26 7.20
C TYR A 291 -1.56 -2.53 8.05
N SER A 292 -2.00 -2.43 9.31
CA SER A 292 -2.04 -3.53 10.29
C SER A 292 -3.25 -4.45 10.19
N GLY A 293 -4.16 -4.25 9.24
CA GLY A 293 -5.27 -5.20 8.97
C GLY A 293 -6.29 -5.33 10.10
N GLN A 294 -6.18 -4.56 11.19
CA GLN A 294 -7.23 -4.45 12.18
C GLN A 294 -8.17 -3.32 11.80
N SER A 295 -9.36 -3.71 11.31
CA SER A 295 -10.54 -2.86 11.38
C SER A 295 -10.82 -2.58 12.85
N THR A 296 -10.61 -1.35 13.30
CA THR A 296 -11.14 -0.88 14.57
C THR A 296 -12.66 -0.73 14.43
N THR A 297 -13.39 -1.84 14.59
CA THR A 297 -14.82 -1.74 14.88
C THR A 297 -14.94 -1.12 16.27
N GLY A 298 -15.28 0.17 16.31
CA GLY A 298 -15.69 0.85 17.53
C GLY A 298 -16.80 0.05 18.22
N ARG A 299 -16.66 -0.15 19.53
CA ARG A 299 -17.71 -0.70 20.38
C ARG A 299 -18.83 0.32 20.47
N ASP A 300 -19.81 0.23 19.58
CA ASP A 300 -21.10 0.86 19.80
C ASP A 300 -21.96 -0.04 20.69
N ALA A 301 -22.46 0.57 21.77
CA ALA A 301 -23.29 -0.06 22.77
C ALA A 301 -24.59 -0.61 22.16
N ARG A 302 -24.86 -1.90 22.40
CA ARG A 302 -26.12 -2.56 22.05
C ARG A 302 -27.31 -1.94 22.81
N PRO A 303 -28.40 -1.55 22.15
CA PRO A 303 -29.70 -1.47 22.81
C PRO A 303 -30.32 -2.88 22.91
N THR A 304 -30.98 -3.14 24.04
CA THR A 304 -31.60 -4.41 24.41
C THR A 304 -33.04 -4.57 23.91
N ARG A 305 -33.43 -5.84 23.66
CA ARG A 305 -34.77 -6.49 23.60
C ARG A 305 -35.26 -6.94 22.21
N PRO A 306 -36.20 -7.91 22.12
CA PRO A 306 -36.42 -9.11 22.94
C PRO A 306 -36.46 -10.41 22.09
N GLN A 307 -36.43 -11.57 22.76
CA GLN A 307 -36.42 -12.92 22.19
C GLN A 307 -37.66 -13.24 21.32
N SER A 308 -37.44 -13.91 20.18
CA SER A 308 -38.43 -14.77 19.54
C SER A 308 -37.73 -15.93 18.80
N ALA A 309 -38.43 -17.06 18.73
CA ALA A 309 -37.93 -18.42 18.66
C ALA A 309 -37.27 -18.85 17.33
N ALA A 310 -36.29 -19.75 17.43
CA ALA A 310 -35.69 -20.47 16.31
C ALA A 310 -36.29 -21.89 16.16
N PRO A 311 -36.44 -22.44 14.94
CA PRO A 311 -36.65 -23.86 14.73
C PRO A 311 -35.30 -24.64 14.67
N PRO A 312 -35.27 -25.96 14.95
CA PRO A 312 -34.05 -26.67 15.32
C PRO A 312 -33.40 -27.53 14.21
N ASN A 313 -32.10 -27.79 14.42
CA ASN A 313 -31.27 -28.97 14.09
C ASN A 313 -30.08 -28.77 13.14
N GLY A 314 -28.87 -29.10 13.66
CA GLY A 314 -27.71 -29.45 12.83
C GLY A 314 -26.33 -29.37 13.52
N ALA A 315 -26.02 -30.32 14.42
CA ALA A 315 -24.71 -30.69 14.98
C ALA A 315 -24.03 -29.78 16.03
N ASP A 316 -23.77 -30.36 17.21
CA ASP A 316 -23.01 -29.79 18.32
C ASP A 316 -21.57 -29.40 17.91
N GLU A 317 -21.33 -28.12 17.68
CA GLU A 317 -19.97 -27.56 17.69
C GLU A 317 -19.52 -27.33 19.15
N PRO A 318 -18.31 -27.76 19.54
CA PRO A 318 -17.84 -27.56 20.91
C PRO A 318 -17.54 -26.09 21.20
N ASP A 319 -17.73 -25.69 22.46
CA ASP A 319 -17.41 -24.35 22.91
C ASP A 319 -15.89 -24.13 23.00
N PHE A 320 -15.35 -23.50 21.96
CA PHE A 320 -13.93 -23.17 21.84
C PHE A 320 -13.43 -22.20 22.93
N SER A 321 -14.29 -21.54 23.69
CA SER A 321 -13.84 -20.68 24.80
C SER A 321 -13.29 -21.51 25.98
N THR A 322 -13.69 -22.78 26.08
CA THR A 322 -13.30 -23.67 27.19
C THR A 322 -12.13 -24.60 26.88
N MET A 323 -11.68 -24.63 25.62
CA MET A 323 -10.64 -25.56 25.16
C MET A 323 -9.24 -24.94 25.19
N THR A 324 -8.25 -25.74 25.59
CA THR A 324 -6.83 -25.41 25.48
C THR A 324 -6.38 -25.38 24.01
N PRO A 325 -5.25 -24.70 23.68
CA PRO A 325 -4.73 -24.66 22.32
C PRO A 325 -4.46 -26.05 21.71
N ALA A 326 -4.03 -27.02 22.53
CA ALA A 326 -3.78 -28.39 22.08
C ALA A 326 -5.08 -29.12 21.70
N GLU A 327 -6.14 -28.95 22.49
CA GLU A 327 -7.46 -29.55 22.21
C GLU A 327 -8.10 -28.96 20.95
N LYS A 328 -7.92 -27.65 20.72
CA LYS A 328 -8.38 -26.97 19.49
C LYS A 328 -7.66 -27.51 18.25
N ALA A 329 -6.35 -27.73 18.33
CA ALA A 329 -5.57 -28.32 17.25
C ALA A 329 -6.02 -29.76 16.96
N GLN A 330 -6.23 -30.56 18.01
CA GLN A 330 -6.71 -31.95 17.91
C GLN A 330 -8.11 -32.03 17.27
N TRP A 331 -9.02 -31.14 17.68
CA TRP A 331 -10.37 -31.06 17.10
C TRP A 331 -10.34 -30.69 15.62
N ASN A 332 -9.52 -29.72 15.24
CA ASN A 332 -9.35 -29.35 13.83
C ASN A 332 -8.79 -30.51 13.00
N ILE A 333 -7.78 -31.24 13.51
CA ILE A 333 -7.24 -32.42 12.83
C ILE A 333 -8.32 -33.49 12.64
N GLN A 334 -9.14 -33.76 13.66
CA GLN A 334 -10.23 -34.75 13.57
C GLN A 334 -11.38 -34.30 12.67
N ARG A 335 -11.66 -33.00 12.60
CA ARG A 335 -12.64 -32.43 11.65
C ARG A 335 -12.14 -32.60 10.21
N TRP A 336 -10.87 -32.31 9.96
CA TRP A 336 -10.26 -32.49 8.63
C TRP A 336 -10.21 -33.96 8.21
N LYS A 337 -9.88 -34.89 9.11
CA LYS A 337 -9.95 -36.33 8.80
C LYS A 337 -11.36 -36.78 8.38
N ARG A 338 -12.41 -36.25 9.01
CA ARG A 338 -13.80 -36.55 8.62
C ARG A 338 -14.23 -35.96 7.27
N ILE A 339 -13.58 -34.88 6.84
CA ILE A 339 -13.89 -34.21 5.56
C ILE A 339 -13.10 -34.82 4.40
N VAL A 340 -11.88 -35.28 4.65
CA VAL A 340 -10.94 -35.67 3.59
C VAL A 340 -10.84 -37.19 3.39
N GLY A 341 -11.40 -38.00 4.31
CA GLY A 341 -11.31 -39.46 4.27
C GLY A 341 -10.10 -39.97 5.04
#